data_AF-A0A0G1X9R1-F1
#
_entry.id   AF-A0A0G1X9R1-F1
#
_cell.length_a   1.000
_cell.length_b   1.000
_cell.length_c   1.000
_cell.angle_alpha   90.00
_cell.angle_beta   90.00
_cell.angle_gamma   90.00
#
_symmetry.space_group_name_H-M   'P 1'
#
loop_
_entity.id
_entity.type
_entity.pdbx_description
1 polymer ?
#
loop_
_entity_poly.entity_id
_entity_poly.type
_entity_poly.pdbx_seq_one_letter_code
_entity_poly.pdbx_strand_id
1 'polypeptide(L)'
;METYLSEIGPKTCYNVSMKKHWSTDERELKKDPRAYAVWRLEERINHGVGQAKISESDLRTYWNEIEIDSYKRRALSLALV
;
A
#
# COMPACT_ATOMS: atom_id res chain seq x y z
N MET A 1 14.23 2.10 -41.03
CA MET A 1 15.08 2.07 -39.82
C MET A 1 14.38 2.96 -38.80
N GLU A 2 13.73 2.50 -37.75
CA GLU A 2 13.86 1.27 -36.97
C GLU A 2 12.48 0.79 -36.50
N THR A 3 12.24 -0.49 -36.75
CA THR A 3 11.18 -1.33 -36.18
C THR A 3 11.59 -1.72 -34.76
N TYR A 4 10.98 -1.16 -33.71
CA TYR A 4 11.22 -1.59 -32.32
C TYR A 4 10.03 -1.27 -31.38
N LEU A 5 8.80 -1.53 -31.82
CA LEU A 5 7.61 -1.47 -30.96
C LEU A 5 6.86 -2.82 -30.94
N SER A 6 7.60 -3.93 -30.91
CA SER A 6 6.98 -5.25 -30.85
C SER A 6 7.86 -6.33 -30.22
N GLU A 7 8.19 -6.21 -28.93
CA GLU A 7 8.63 -7.36 -28.12
C GLU A 7 8.01 -7.33 -26.71
N ILE A 8 6.80 -7.87 -26.66
CA ILE A 8 6.25 -8.76 -25.62
C ILE A 8 7.04 -8.88 -24.30
N GLY A 9 6.43 -8.40 -23.21
CA GLY A 9 6.65 -8.93 -21.86
C GLY A 9 5.89 -8.16 -20.77
N PRO A 10 4.85 -8.71 -20.11
CA PRO A 10 4.31 -8.10 -18.90
C PRO A 10 5.26 -8.43 -17.74
N LYS A 11 6.39 -7.73 -17.64
CA LYS A 11 7.32 -7.93 -16.53
C LYS A 11 7.96 -6.62 -16.10
N THR A 12 7.24 -5.93 -15.23
CA THR A 12 7.72 -5.57 -13.89
C THR A 12 6.58 -4.85 -13.17
N CYS A 13 5.75 -5.62 -12.48
CA CYS A 13 5.09 -5.10 -11.30
C CYS A 13 6.21 -4.82 -10.28
N TYR A 14 6.63 -3.55 -10.27
CA TYR A 14 7.35 -2.83 -9.21
C TYR A 14 8.89 -2.91 -9.24
N ASN A 15 9.49 -1.75 -9.52
CA ASN A 15 10.90 -1.48 -9.27
C ASN A 15 11.13 -1.36 -7.75
N VAL A 16 12.10 -2.12 -7.23
CA VAL A 16 12.48 -2.30 -5.81
C VAL A 16 12.88 -1.01 -5.07
N SER A 17 12.90 0.16 -5.72
CA SER A 17 13.40 1.42 -5.14
C SER A 17 12.41 2.58 -5.16
N MET A 18 11.12 2.35 -5.45
CA MET A 18 10.16 3.45 -5.46
C MET A 18 8.84 3.02 -4.84
N LYS A 19 8.69 3.29 -3.54
CA LYS A 19 7.39 3.35 -2.87
C LYS A 19 6.54 4.43 -3.54
N LYS A 20 5.90 4.09 -4.66
CA LYS A 20 5.00 4.99 -5.40
C LYS A 20 3.59 4.81 -4.87
N HIS A 21 3.29 5.45 -3.75
CA HIS A 21 1.95 5.45 -3.19
C HIS A 21 0.92 6.14 -4.13
N TRP A 22 1.39 7.03 -5.01
CA TRP A 22 0.54 7.85 -5.91
C TRP A 22 0.07 7.21 -7.23
N SER A 23 0.52 6.01 -7.60
CA SER A 23 0.07 5.36 -8.85
C SER A 23 0.06 3.84 -8.68
N THR A 24 -1.01 3.34 -8.07
CA THR A 24 -1.26 1.92 -7.86
C THR A 24 -2.51 1.50 -8.64
N ASP A 25 -2.42 0.43 -9.42
CA ASP A 25 -3.62 -0.18 -10.03
C ASP A 25 -4.37 -0.98 -8.96
N GLU A 26 -5.37 -0.33 -8.36
CA GLU A 26 -6.21 -0.97 -7.35
C GLU A 26 -6.93 -2.22 -7.85
N ARG A 27 -7.21 -2.35 -9.16
CA ARG A 27 -7.96 -3.50 -9.68
C ARG A 27 -7.12 -4.76 -9.63
N GLU A 28 -5.85 -4.64 -9.99
CA GLU A 28 -4.88 -5.72 -9.89
C GLU A 28 -4.55 -6.01 -8.42
N LEU A 29 -4.34 -4.97 -7.61
CA LEU A 29 -4.02 -5.15 -6.19
C LEU A 29 -5.16 -5.82 -5.41
N LYS A 30 -6.42 -5.54 -5.73
CA LYS A 30 -7.60 -6.19 -5.12
C LYS A 30 -7.66 -7.70 -5.34
N LYS A 31 -6.91 -8.26 -6.30
CA LYS A 31 -6.82 -9.71 -6.49
C LYS A 31 -6.06 -10.40 -5.34
N ASP A 32 -5.24 -9.65 -4.61
CA ASP A 32 -4.65 -10.07 -3.34
C ASP A 32 -5.26 -9.26 -2.18
N PRO A 33 -6.25 -9.83 -1.47
CA PRO A 33 -6.94 -9.12 -0.39
C PRO A 33 -6.03 -8.67 0.74
N ARG A 34 -4.94 -9.40 1.00
CA ARG A 34 -3.99 -9.08 2.07
C ARG A 34 -3.12 -7.91 1.67
N ALA A 35 -2.51 -7.96 0.49
CA ALA A 35 -1.70 -6.87 -0.04
C ALA A 35 -2.52 -5.58 -0.18
N TYR A 36 -3.78 -5.70 -0.63
CA TYR A 36 -4.70 -4.57 -0.69
C TYR A 36 -5.01 -3.98 0.69
N ALA A 37 -5.23 -4.81 1.71
CA ALA A 37 -5.51 -4.34 3.07
C ALA A 37 -4.32 -3.58 3.68
N VAL A 38 -3.10 -4.10 3.53
CA VAL A 38 -1.86 -3.46 3.99
C VAL A 38 -1.68 -2.11 3.31
N TRP A 39 -1.68 -2.08 1.97
CA TRP A 39 -1.56 -0.85 1.20
C TRP A 39 -2.63 0.18 1.56
N ARG A 40 -3.89 -0.24 1.73
CA ARG A 40 -5.00 0.65 2.09
C ARG A 40 -4.82 1.24 3.49
N LEU A 41 -4.24 0.50 4.44
CA LEU A 41 -3.91 1.03 5.77
C LEU A 41 -2.78 2.05 5.69
N GLU A 42 -1.73 1.78 4.91
CA GLU A 42 -0.61 2.69 4.70
C GLU A 42 -1.07 4.01 4.09
N GLU A 43 -1.85 3.98 3.01
CA GLU A 43 -2.39 5.18 2.36
C GLU A 43 -3.22 6.04 3.31
N ARG A 44 -4.08 5.39 4.11
CA ARG A 44 -4.94 6.07 5.07
C ARG A 44 -4.15 6.71 6.19
N ILE A 45 -3.16 6.02 6.73
CA ILE A 45 -2.40 6.49 7.88
C ILE A 45 -1.38 7.54 7.43
N ASN A 46 -0.60 7.26 6.39
CA ASN A 46 0.48 8.14 5.93
C ASN A 46 -0.04 9.37 5.20
N HIS A 47 -1.11 9.23 4.42
CA HIS A 47 -1.57 10.30 3.54
C HIS A 47 -2.98 10.81 3.84
N GLY A 48 -3.72 10.15 4.73
CA GLY A 48 -5.09 10.57 5.06
C GLY A 48 -6.08 10.31 3.92
N VAL A 49 -5.77 9.39 3.00
CA VAL A 49 -6.61 9.11 1.83
C VAL A 49 -7.88 8.37 2.26
N GLY A 50 -9.04 8.98 2.04
CA GLY A 50 -10.35 8.39 2.33
C GLY A 50 -11.07 9.04 3.52
N GLN A 51 -12.35 8.71 3.69
CA GLN A 51 -13.23 9.41 4.65
C GLN A 51 -13.72 8.54 5.81
N ALA A 52 -13.51 7.22 5.74
CA ALA A 52 -13.95 6.31 6.80
C ALA A 52 -12.98 6.32 7.99
N LYS A 53 -13.44 5.83 9.15
CA LYS A 53 -12.56 5.47 10.29
C LYS A 53 -11.83 4.17 10.02
N ILE A 54 -10.59 4.04 10.50
CA ILE A 54 -9.80 2.81 10.37
C ILE A 54 -10.36 1.78 11.37
N SER A 55 -10.55 0.54 10.92
CA SER A 55 -10.94 -0.56 11.81
C SER A 55 -9.76 -0.93 12.70
N GLU A 56 -9.99 -0.99 14.02
CA GLU A 56 -8.96 -1.42 14.97
C GLU A 56 -8.55 -2.88 14.73
N SER A 57 -9.49 -3.76 14.39
CA SER A 57 -9.20 -5.17 14.12
C SER A 57 -8.28 -5.34 12.93
N ASP A 58 -8.52 -4.61 11.83
CA ASP A 58 -7.65 -4.62 10.64
C ASP A 58 -6.25 -4.10 11.01
N LEU A 59 -6.20 -3.01 11.79
CA LEU A 59 -4.95 -2.39 12.18
C LEU A 59 -4.09 -3.32 13.04
N ARG A 60 -4.70 -4.04 14.00
CA ARG A 60 -4.00 -5.04 14.82
C ARG A 60 -3.56 -6.24 13.98
N THR A 61 -4.41 -6.69 13.06
CA THR A 61 -4.11 -7.85 12.18
C THR A 61 -2.86 -7.61 11.35
N TYR A 62 -2.73 -6.41 10.76
CA TYR A 62 -1.63 -6.08 9.85
C TYR A 62 -0.53 -5.23 10.50
N TRP A 63 -0.55 -5.06 11.83
CA TRP A 63 0.35 -4.12 12.53
C TRP A 63 1.83 -4.35 12.20
N ASN A 64 2.24 -5.62 12.12
CA ASN A 64 3.63 -6.00 11.85
C ASN A 64 4.00 -5.95 10.36
N GLU A 65 3.03 -5.76 9.47
CA GLU A 65 3.22 -5.73 8.01
C GLU A 65 3.19 -4.31 7.45
N ILE A 66 2.44 -3.40 8.07
CA ILE A 66 2.29 -2.03 7.56
C ILE A 66 3.56 -1.19 7.79
N GLU A 67 3.93 -0.43 6.76
CA GLU A 67 5.01 0.54 6.76
C GLU A 67 4.46 1.97 6.84
N ILE A 68 4.34 2.47 8.07
CA ILE A 68 3.83 3.82 8.36
C ILE A 68 4.89 4.70 8.99
N ASP A 69 4.72 6.02 8.86
CA ASP A 69 5.59 7.02 9.47
C ASP A 69 5.78 6.75 10.98
N SER A 70 7.03 6.90 11.45
CA SER A 70 7.42 6.53 12.81
C SER A 70 6.63 7.28 13.90
N TYR A 71 6.30 8.56 13.69
CA TYR A 71 5.52 9.35 14.64
C TYR A 71 4.07 8.86 14.67
N LYS A 72 3.51 8.53 13.51
CA LYS A 72 2.15 7.96 13.40
C LYS A 72 2.08 6.58 14.05
N ARG A 73 3.09 5.74 13.83
CA ARG A 73 3.20 4.43 14.47
C ARG A 73 3.23 4.56 15.99
N ARG A 74 4.02 5.50 16.52
CA ARG A 74 4.09 5.78 17.95
C ARG A 74 2.73 6.26 18.48
N ALA A 75 2.09 7.22 17.82
CA ALA A 75 0.77 7.72 18.23
C ALA A 75 -0.29 6.61 18.26
N LEU A 76 -0.36 5.79 17.21
CA LEU A 76 -1.29 4.66 17.13
C LEU A 76 -0.98 3.58 18.16
N SER A 77 0.29 3.31 18.44
CA SER A 77 0.68 2.32 19.46
C SER A 77 0.16 2.70 20.85
N LEU A 78 0.14 3.99 21.18
CA LEU A 78 -0.42 4.49 22.46
C LEU A 78 -1.95 4.33 22.53
N ALA A 79 -2.64 4.41 21.39
CA ALA A 79 -4.08 4.22 21.30
C ALA A 79 -4.52 2.74 21.29
N LEU A 80 -3.59 1.82 20.99
CA LEU A 80 -3.82 0.38 20.92
C LEU A 80 -3.45 -0.37 22.22
N VAL A 81 -2.97 0.35 23.24
CA VAL A 81 -2.67 -0.17 24.59
C VAL A 81 -3.96 -0.62 25.29
#